data_AF-A0A3B1CQR3-F1
#
_entry.id   AF-A0A3B1CQR3-F1
#
_cell.length_a   1.000
_cell.length_b   1.000
_cell.length_c   1.000
_cell.angle_alpha   90.00
_cell.angle_beta   90.00
_cell.angle_gamma   90.00
#
_symmetry.space_group_name_H-M   'P 1'
#
loop_
_entity.id
_entity.type
_entity.pdbx_description
1 polymer ?
#
loop_
_entity_poly.entity_id
_entity_poly.type
_entity_poly.pdbx_seq_one_letter_code
_entity_poly.pdbx_strand_id
1 'polypeptide(L)' 'PSNHASNIFTAATVTTLCFRKMAFIAYTCALLVGYSRVYLGVHYPSDVLGGAIVGLLMGSLGYLFYKKIRKLLKA' A
#
# COMPACT_ATOMS: atom_id res chain seq x y z
N PRO A 1 7.17 -11.40 6.76
CA PRO A 1 6.64 -10.38 5.81
C PRO A 1 7.29 -9.01 6.08
N SER A 2 7.63 -8.28 5.02
CA SER A 2 8.34 -7.00 5.13
C SER A 2 7.40 -5.87 5.57
N ASN A 3 7.68 -5.23 6.71
CA ASN A 3 6.94 -4.05 7.17
C ASN A 3 7.09 -2.87 6.20
N HIS A 4 8.28 -2.68 5.62
CA HIS A 4 8.50 -1.65 4.61
C HIS A 4 7.63 -1.87 3.37
N ALA A 5 7.51 -3.12 2.91
CA ALA A 5 6.60 -3.46 1.81
C ALA A 5 5.14 -3.21 2.23
N SER A 6 4.72 -3.68 3.39
CA SER A 6 3.34 -3.48 3.89
C SER A 6 2.95 -1.99 3.96
N ASN A 7 3.83 -1.15 4.50
CA ASN A 7 3.56 0.28 4.66
C ASN A 7 3.50 1.00 3.30
N ILE A 8 4.46 0.76 2.41
CA ILE A 8 4.51 1.46 1.13
C ILE A 8 3.38 1.04 0.19
N PHE A 9 3.00 -0.25 0.20
CA PHE A 9 1.85 -0.73 -0.58
C PHE A 9 0.52 -0.23 0.01
N THR A 10 0.40 -0.09 1.34
CA THR A 10 -0.75 0.58 1.97
C THR A 10 -0.88 2.02 1.49
N ALA A 11 0.21 2.79 1.55
CA ALA A 11 0.23 4.18 1.11
C ALA A 11 -0.11 4.30 -0.39
N ALA A 12 0.45 3.43 -1.23
CA ALA A 12 0.16 3.42 -2.66
C ALA A 12 -1.32 3.10 -2.96
N THR A 13 -1.91 2.17 -2.20
CA THR A 13 -3.32 1.80 -2.33
C THR A 13 -4.23 2.97 -1.96
N VAL A 14 -4.02 3.58 -0.80
CA VAL A 14 -4.82 4.73 -0.34
C VAL A 14 -4.66 5.91 -1.29
N THR A 15 -3.43 6.20 -1.72
CA THR A 15 -3.14 7.27 -2.68
C THR A 15 -3.87 7.03 -4.00
N THR A 16 -3.88 5.80 -4.49
CA THR A 16 -4.60 5.43 -5.73
C THR A 16 -6.11 5.61 -5.59
N LEU A 17 -6.69 5.23 -4.44
CA LEU A 17 -8.13 5.32 -4.19
C LEU A 17 -8.59 6.78 -4.00
N CYS A 18 -7.73 7.66 -3.48
CA CYS A 18 -8.00 9.09 -3.35
C CYS A 18 -7.67 9.88 -4.63
N PHE A 19 -6.58 9.54 -5.30
CA PHE A 19 -6.00 10.25 -6.43
C PHE A 19 -5.62 9.27 -7.55
N ARG A 20 -6.63 8.83 -8.31
CA ARG A 20 -6.46 7.78 -9.34
C ARG A 20 -5.40 8.10 -10.40
N LYS A 21 -5.13 9.38 -10.68
CA LYS A 21 -4.06 9.83 -11.60
C LYS A 21 -2.65 9.53 -11.09
N MET A 22 -2.46 9.42 -9.77
CA MET A 22 -1.16 9.15 -9.14
C MET A 22 -0.87 7.65 -8.99
N ALA A 23 -1.79 6.77 -9.42
CA ALA A 23 -1.66 5.33 -9.23
C ALA A 23 -0.35 4.78 -9.80
N PHE A 24 -0.01 5.18 -11.02
CA PHE A 24 1.21 4.73 -11.69
C PHE A 24 2.47 5.09 -10.90
N ILE A 25 2.58 6.35 -10.45
CA ILE A 25 3.72 6.83 -9.67
C ILE A 25 3.76 6.11 -8.31
N ALA A 26 2.62 6.00 -7.63
CA ALA A 26 2.52 5.40 -6.30
C ALA A 26 2.96 3.92 -6.29
N TYR A 27 2.48 3.12 -7.24
CA TYR A 27 2.87 1.71 -7.34
C TYR A 27 4.30 1.53 -7.84
N THR A 28 4.79 2.41 -8.72
CA THR A 28 6.20 2.40 -9.14
C THR A 28 7.12 2.64 -7.93
N CYS A 29 6.81 3.62 -7.09
CA CYS A 29 7.53 3.85 -5.84
C CYS A 29 7.44 2.65 -4.89
N ALA A 30 6.26 2.05 -4.73
CA ALA A 30 6.07 0.86 -3.89
C ALA A 30 6.91 -0.34 -4.37
N LEU A 31 6.98 -0.56 -5.68
CA LEU A 31 7.81 -1.60 -6.29
C LEU A 31 9.31 -1.33 -6.08
N LEU A 32 9.77 -0.09 -6.26
CA LEU A 32 11.17 0.29 -6.02
C LEU A 32 11.58 0.10 -4.55
N VAL A 33 10.70 0.46 -3.61
CA VAL A 33 10.93 0.23 -2.18
C VAL A 33 10.89 -1.27 -1.86
N GLY A 34 9.98 -2.04 -2.45
CA GLY A 34 9.96 -3.49 -2.30
C GLY A 34 11.24 -4.14 -2.80
N TYR A 35 11.71 -3.73 -3.98
CA TYR A 35 12.95 -4.19 -4.59
C TYR A 35 14.17 -3.87 -3.72
N SER A 36 14.24 -2.66 -3.14
CA SER A 36 15.38 -2.29 -2.28
C SER A 36 15.55 -3.21 -1.08
N ARG A 37 14.45 -3.78 -0.55
CA ARG A 37 14.49 -4.75 0.56
C ARG A 37 15.07 -6.10 0.16
N VAL A 38 14.83 -6.53 -1.08
CA VAL A 38 15.43 -7.75 -1.63
C VAL A 38 16.90 -7.49 -1.97
N TYR A 39 17.20 -6.34 -2.59
CA TYR A 39 18.54 -5.95 -2.99
C TYR A 39 19.50 -5.83 -1.79
N LEU A 40 19.04 -5.26 -0.68
CA LEU A 40 19.81 -5.18 0.57
C LEU A 40 20.00 -6.54 1.27
N GLY A 41 19.40 -7.63 0.75
CA GLY A 41 19.50 -8.97 1.33
C GLY A 41 18.78 -9.12 2.67
N VAL A 42 17.95 -8.15 3.08
CA VAL A 42 17.27 -8.15 4.38
C VAL A 42 15.92 -8.88 4.37
N HIS A 43 15.35 -9.12 3.18
CA HIS A 43 14.09 -9.84 3.02
C HIS A 43 14.09 -10.72 1.77
N TYR A 44 13.41 -11.85 1.85
CA TYR A 44 13.14 -12.68 0.68
C TYR A 44 12.07 -12.03 -0.22
N PRO A 45 12.06 -12.33 -1.54
CA PRO A 45 10.99 -11.88 -2.43
C PRO A 45 9.59 -12.25 -1.94
N SER A 46 9.44 -13.43 -1.31
CA SER A 46 8.19 -13.88 -0.69
C SER A 46 7.75 -13.00 0.48
N ASP A 47 8.69 -12.47 1.28
CA ASP A 47 8.37 -11.52 2.36
C ASP A 47 7.84 -10.19 1.83
N VAL A 48 8.37 -9.73 0.70
CA VAL A 48 7.91 -8.51 0.02
C VAL A 48 6.54 -8.73 -0.60
N LEU A 49 6.30 -9.87 -1.24
CA LEU A 49 4.98 -10.24 -1.77
C LEU A 49 3.92 -10.35 -0.66
N GLY A 50 4.27 -11.00 0.46
CA GLY A 50 3.39 -11.07 1.64
C GLY A 50 3.07 -9.68 2.19
N GLY A 51 4.06 -8.80 2.28
CA GLY A 51 3.84 -7.41 2.67
C GLY A 51 2.97 -6.64 1.68
N ALA A 52 3.16 -6.83 0.37
CA ALA A 52 2.35 -6.18 -0.66
C ALA A 52 0.87 -6.57 -0.55
N ILE A 53 0.56 -7.86 -0.35
CA ILE A 53 -0.81 -8.34 -0.16
C ILE A 53 -1.43 -7.71 1.09
N VAL A 54 -0.71 -7.73 2.22
CA VAL A 54 -1.16 -7.09 3.47
C VAL A 54 -1.43 -5.60 3.25
N GLY A 55 -0.53 -4.90 2.57
CA GLY A 55 -0.66 -3.48 2.31
C GLY A 55 -1.86 -3.12 1.42
N LEU A 56 -2.11 -3.90 0.37
CA LEU A 56 -3.30 -3.76 -0.49
C LEU A 56 -4.60 -3.94 0.31
N LEU A 57 -4.65 -4.97 1.16
CA LEU A 57 -5.82 -5.25 2.01
C LEU A 57 -6.06 -4.13 3.02
N MET A 58 -5.02 -3.73 3.76
CA MET A 58 -5.14 -2.68 4.78
C MET A 58 -5.46 -1.32 4.18
N GLY A 59 -4.85 -0.95 3.04
CA GLY A 59 -5.16 0.29 2.35
C GLY A 59 -6.61 0.35 1.84
N SER A 60 -7.10 -0.76 1.29
CA SER A 60 -8.50 -0.87 0.84
C SER A 60 -9.49 -0.79 2.01
N LEU A 61 -9.22 -1.51 3.10
CA LEU A 61 -10.06 -1.50 4.29
C LEU A 61 -10.09 -0.11 4.94
N GLY A 62 -8.92 0.52 5.08
CA GLY A 62 -8.80 1.89 5.59
C GLY A 62 -9.58 2.90 4.74
N TYR A 63 -9.53 2.79 3.41
CA TYR A 63 -10.32 3.64 2.52
C TYR A 63 -11.83 3.42 2.66
N LEU A 64 -12.29 2.17 2.78
CA LEU A 64 -13.71 1.88 3.00
C LEU A 64 -14.20 2.45 4.34
N PHE A 65 -13.40 2.32 5.39
CA PHE A 65 -13.69 2.90 6.70
C PHE A 65 -13.77 4.43 6.63
N TYR A 66 -12.79 5.07 5.97
CA TYR A 66 -12.80 6.51 5.70
C TYR A 66 -14.07 6.94 4.95
N LYS A 67 -14.44 6.22 3.88
CA LYS A 67 -15.64 6.51 3.09
C LYS A 67 -16.91 6.39 3.93
N LYS A 68 -16.99 5.38 4.81
CA LYS A 68 -18.12 5.19 5.73
C LYS A 68 -18.24 6.34 6.73
N ILE A 69 -17.14 6.72 7.40
CA ILE A 69 -17.13 7.85 8.33
C ILE A 69 -17.51 9.16 7.62
N ARG A 70 -16.92 9.42 6.45
CA ARG A 70 -17.22 10.62 5.66
C ARG A 70 -18.69 10.72 5.26
N LYS A 71 -19.35 9.58 5.03
CA LYS A 71 -20.79 9.54 4.74
C LYS A 71 -21.62 9.87 5.99
N LEU A 72 -21.24 9.34 7.15
CA LEU A 72 -21.92 9.62 8.43
C LEU A 72 -21.80 11.09 8.85
N LEU A 73 -20.63 11.71 8.66
CA LEU A 73 -20.41 13.12 8.99
C LEU A 73 -21.12 14.11 8.04
N LYS A 74 -21.60 13.64 6.89
CA LYS A 74 -22.32 14.44 5.89
C LYS A 74 -23.85 14.22 5.92
N ALA A 75 -24.33 13.30 6.75
CA ALA A 75 -25.74 13.03 6.98
C ALA A 75 -26.23 13.84 8.18
#